data_AF-A0A7X9KII9-F1
#
_entry.id   AF-A0A7X9KII9-F1
#
_cell.length_a   1.000
_cell.length_b   1.000
_cell.length_c   1.000
_cell.angle_alpha   90.00
_cell.angle_beta   90.00
_cell.angle_gamma   90.00
#
_symmetry.space_group_name_H-M   'P 1'
#
loop_
_entity.id
_entity.type
_entity.pdbx_description
1 polymer ?
#
loop_
_entity_poly.entity_id
_entity_poly.type
_entity_poly.pdbx_seq_one_letter_code
_entity_poly.pdbx_strand_id
1 'polypeptide(L)'
;MAEVRQLEAAIWSIADDRASADDLALFEIDETRSLAVLDRLIGDAEEDLASVRDIKGDERDQVVADFADTLKSLHRTAARLRPLPPSPILAELDDDDSISWEYLEPGEVQLQASWSEGRVVVWAAGRGTEPEPNDALADRLEAVGGPPNGWQVHPGVRLPSGVQADAISISMRGALGWLVAVGGGQAAAGVGASLLWLGRAAVEGVRLAAQGAIVPGLRVTARREGNGIDASVRWLPAFLHRGAIDELAAAMPATVVAIEGTAGHTVTVAVVSAVVDAIMSEAAERVELKAQPPTAKSITDLGDSMLARIDGAPFAADPSLARDMS
;
A
#
# COMPACT_ATOMS: atom_id res chain seq x y z
N MET A 1 -18.55 -29.63 -8.62
CA MET A 1 -19.14 -29.63 -7.25
C MET A 1 -18.71 -30.82 -6.42
N ALA A 2 -18.80 -32.07 -6.91
CA ALA A 2 -18.33 -33.25 -6.16
C ALA A 2 -16.83 -33.20 -5.80
N GLU A 3 -15.96 -32.84 -6.76
CA GLU A 3 -14.51 -32.72 -6.52
C GLU A 3 -14.13 -31.63 -5.51
N VAL A 4 -14.83 -30.49 -5.51
CA VAL A 4 -14.54 -29.38 -4.57
C VAL A 4 -14.88 -29.80 -3.14
N ARG A 5 -15.98 -30.53 -2.94
CA ARG A 5 -16.34 -31.06 -1.61
C ARG A 5 -15.40 -32.16 -1.14
N GLN A 6 -14.86 -32.97 -2.05
CA GLN A 6 -13.85 -33.97 -1.71
C GLN A 6 -12.54 -33.31 -1.29
N LEU A 7 -12.11 -32.27 -2.01
CA LEU A 7 -10.92 -31.49 -1.66
C LEU A 7 -11.08 -30.77 -0.32
N GLU A 8 -12.24 -30.16 -0.08
CA GLU A 8 -12.56 -29.52 1.20
C GLU A 8 -12.55 -30.53 2.37
N ALA A 9 -13.09 -31.74 2.17
CA ALA A 9 -13.04 -32.80 3.18
C ALA A 9 -11.60 -33.27 3.46
N ALA A 10 -10.76 -33.38 2.42
CA ALA A 10 -9.34 -33.68 2.56
C ALA A 10 -8.61 -32.57 3.34
N ILE A 11 -8.89 -31.30 3.05
CA ILE A 11 -8.33 -30.15 3.77
C ILE A 11 -8.69 -30.21 5.26
N TRP A 12 -9.95 -30.49 5.61
CA TRP A 12 -10.36 -30.65 7.01
C TRP A 12 -9.70 -31.85 7.68
N SER A 13 -9.55 -32.97 6.97
CA SER A 13 -8.83 -34.14 7.46
C SER A 13 -7.36 -33.80 7.78
N ILE A 14 -6.72 -32.97 6.95
CA ILE A 14 -5.34 -32.49 7.13
C ILE A 14 -5.24 -31.48 8.28
N ALA A 15 -6.21 -30.57 8.39
CA ALA A 15 -6.26 -29.55 9.44
C ALA A 15 -6.42 -30.19 10.84
N ASP A 16 -7.20 -31.28 10.93
CA ASP A 16 -7.41 -32.02 12.17
C ASP A 16 -6.34 -33.09 12.45
N ASP A 17 -5.27 -33.13 11.67
CA ASP A 17 -4.20 -34.14 11.73
C ASP A 17 -4.72 -35.60 11.64
N ARG A 18 -5.79 -35.82 10.88
CA ARG A 18 -6.44 -37.13 10.62
C ARG A 18 -6.33 -37.58 9.15
N ALA A 19 -5.50 -36.91 8.36
CA ALA A 19 -5.38 -37.15 6.92
C ALA A 19 -4.84 -38.54 6.56
N SER A 20 -5.45 -39.12 5.53
CA SER A 20 -4.90 -40.28 4.84
C SER A 20 -3.87 -39.88 3.78
N ALA A 21 -3.11 -40.86 3.26
CA ALA A 21 -2.21 -40.63 2.13
C ALA A 21 -2.95 -40.15 0.87
N ASP A 22 -4.20 -40.59 0.68
CA ASP A 22 -5.03 -40.17 -0.44
C ASP A 22 -5.52 -38.71 -0.27
N ASP A 23 -5.81 -38.28 0.96
CA ASP A 23 -6.16 -36.88 1.26
C ASP A 23 -5.00 -35.93 0.96
N LEU A 24 -3.78 -36.32 1.36
CA LEU A 24 -2.55 -35.57 1.07
C LEU A 24 -2.28 -35.51 -0.44
N ALA A 25 -2.41 -36.63 -1.14
CA ALA A 25 -2.23 -36.67 -2.59
C ALA A 25 -3.26 -35.78 -3.31
N LEU A 26 -4.52 -35.79 -2.88
CA LEU A 26 -5.57 -34.92 -3.44
C LEU A 26 -5.30 -33.44 -3.14
N PHE A 27 -4.73 -33.14 -1.97
CA PHE A 27 -4.37 -31.78 -1.57
C PHE A 27 -3.18 -31.22 -2.37
N GLU A 28 -2.19 -32.06 -2.69
CA GLU A 28 -0.95 -31.66 -3.39
C GLU A 28 -1.08 -31.65 -4.92
N ILE A 29 -2.06 -32.38 -5.50
CA ILE A 29 -2.17 -32.55 -6.96
C ILE A 29 -2.45 -31.25 -7.72
N ASP A 30 -3.21 -30.32 -7.12
CA ASP A 30 -3.59 -29.04 -7.70
C ASP A 30 -3.48 -27.95 -6.62
N GLU A 31 -2.25 -27.52 -6.37
CA GLU A 31 -1.90 -26.52 -5.36
C GLU A 31 -2.74 -25.24 -5.48
N THR A 32 -2.97 -24.74 -6.70
CA THR A 32 -3.71 -23.49 -6.93
C THR A 32 -5.17 -23.64 -6.50
N ARG A 33 -5.79 -24.78 -6.81
CA ARG A 33 -7.16 -25.08 -6.41
C ARG A 33 -7.26 -25.33 -4.91
N SER A 34 -6.30 -26.04 -4.32
CA SER A 34 -6.23 -26.28 -2.87
C SER A 34 -6.09 -24.97 -2.09
N LEU A 35 -5.23 -24.06 -2.54
CA LEU A 35 -5.09 -22.71 -1.95
C LEU A 35 -6.38 -21.89 -2.09
N ALA A 36 -7.06 -21.92 -3.23
CA ALA A 36 -8.32 -21.19 -3.39
C ALA A 36 -9.43 -21.71 -2.47
N VAL A 37 -9.47 -23.02 -2.18
CA VAL A 37 -10.42 -23.59 -1.21
C VAL A 37 -10.01 -23.25 0.21
N LEU A 38 -8.72 -23.29 0.54
CA LEU A 38 -8.18 -22.87 1.84
C LEU A 38 -8.48 -21.40 2.14
N ASP A 39 -8.21 -20.48 1.19
CA ASP A 39 -8.47 -19.05 1.37
C ASP A 39 -9.94 -18.78 1.69
N ARG A 40 -10.87 -19.52 1.03
CA ARG A 40 -12.29 -19.45 1.36
C ARG A 40 -12.59 -19.95 2.78
N LEU A 41 -12.09 -21.13 3.14
CA LEU A 41 -12.34 -21.73 4.46
C LEU A 41 -11.76 -20.87 5.60
N ILE A 42 -10.60 -20.26 5.36
CA ILE A 42 -9.97 -19.30 6.28
C ILE A 42 -10.87 -18.08 6.43
N GLY A 43 -11.34 -17.48 5.33
CA GLY A 43 -12.26 -16.35 5.38
C GLY A 43 -13.56 -16.67 6.14
N ASP A 44 -14.15 -17.84 5.87
CA ASP A 44 -15.36 -18.32 6.56
C ASP A 44 -15.08 -18.49 8.08
N ALA A 45 -13.94 -19.08 8.46
CA ALA A 45 -13.54 -19.26 9.86
C ALA A 45 -13.19 -17.94 10.58
N GLU A 46 -12.64 -16.95 9.87
CA GLU A 46 -12.40 -15.60 10.40
C GLU A 46 -13.71 -14.86 10.69
N GLU A 47 -14.69 -14.97 9.79
CA GLU A 47 -16.02 -14.41 9.98
C GLU A 47 -16.74 -15.07 11.16
N ASP A 48 -16.67 -16.39 11.26
CA ASP A 48 -17.24 -17.14 12.40
C ASP A 48 -16.56 -16.77 13.72
N LEU A 49 -15.23 -16.66 13.75
CA LEU A 49 -14.48 -16.23 14.94
C LEU A 49 -14.85 -14.79 15.34
N ALA A 50 -15.02 -13.89 14.37
CA ALA A 50 -15.47 -12.53 14.63
C ALA A 50 -16.89 -12.50 15.22
N SER A 51 -17.81 -13.31 14.67
CA SER A 51 -19.18 -13.46 15.14
C SER A 51 -19.25 -14.00 16.59
N VAL A 52 -18.45 -15.03 16.89
CA VAL A 52 -18.43 -15.68 18.21
C VAL A 52 -17.86 -14.78 19.31
N ARG A 53 -16.94 -13.86 18.97
CA ARG A 53 -16.39 -12.89 19.92
C ARG A 53 -17.43 -11.96 20.53
N ASP A 54 -18.55 -11.75 19.86
CA ASP A 54 -19.65 -10.89 20.31
C ASP A 54 -20.72 -11.63 21.13
N ILE A 55 -20.60 -12.96 21.27
CA ILE A 55 -21.50 -13.77 22.10
C ILE A 55 -21.30 -13.42 23.58
N LYS A 56 -22.41 -13.35 24.33
CA LYS A 56 -22.42 -13.13 25.78
C LYS A 56 -22.66 -14.45 26.50
N GLY A 57 -21.84 -14.74 27.51
CA GLY A 57 -22.02 -15.91 28.37
C GLY A 57 -20.70 -16.43 28.90
N ASP A 58 -20.77 -17.29 29.92
CA ASP A 58 -19.60 -17.83 30.62
C ASP A 58 -18.79 -18.82 29.75
N GLU A 59 -19.42 -19.39 28.71
CA GLU A 59 -18.78 -20.30 27.76
C GLU A 59 -18.04 -19.57 26.63
N ARG A 60 -18.17 -18.24 26.52
CA ARG A 60 -17.61 -17.44 25.41
C ARG A 60 -16.11 -17.71 25.19
N ASP A 61 -15.34 -17.74 26.26
CA ASP A 61 -13.88 -17.86 26.15
C ASP A 61 -13.47 -19.24 25.61
N GLN A 62 -14.21 -20.30 25.96
CA GLN A 62 -14.00 -21.63 25.39
C GLN A 62 -14.37 -21.68 23.91
N VAL A 63 -15.53 -21.11 23.54
CA VAL A 63 -15.96 -21.10 22.14
C VAL A 63 -14.98 -20.27 21.29
N VAL A 64 -14.53 -19.11 21.76
CA VAL A 64 -13.52 -18.31 21.05
C VAL A 64 -12.22 -19.09 20.86
N ALA A 65 -11.79 -19.86 21.87
CA ALA A 65 -10.60 -20.69 21.76
C ALA A 65 -10.74 -21.78 20.68
N ASP A 66 -11.87 -22.50 20.66
CA ASP A 66 -12.13 -23.58 19.69
C ASP A 66 -12.13 -23.05 18.23
N PHE A 67 -12.74 -21.88 17.99
CA PHE A 67 -12.73 -21.24 16.67
C PHE A 67 -11.35 -20.70 16.29
N ALA A 68 -10.58 -20.19 17.26
CA ALA A 68 -9.21 -19.74 17.02
C ALA A 68 -8.28 -20.91 16.66
N ASP A 69 -8.45 -22.07 17.31
CA ASP A 69 -7.71 -23.30 17.01
C ASP A 69 -8.07 -23.83 15.61
N THR A 70 -9.35 -23.77 15.24
CA THR A 70 -9.82 -24.12 13.89
C THR A 70 -9.12 -23.28 12.82
N LEU A 71 -9.08 -21.95 13.00
CA LEU A 71 -8.40 -21.03 12.09
C LEU A 71 -6.89 -21.30 12.01
N LYS A 72 -6.25 -21.60 13.15
CA LYS A 72 -4.82 -21.94 13.20
C LYS A 72 -4.51 -23.22 12.42
N SER A 73 -5.35 -24.24 12.52
CA SER A 73 -5.20 -25.51 11.80
C SER A 73 -5.34 -25.34 10.27
N LEU A 74 -6.24 -24.47 9.82
CA LEU A 74 -6.36 -24.12 8.40
C LEU A 74 -5.12 -23.37 7.89
N HIS A 75 -4.60 -22.40 8.64
CA HIS A 75 -3.35 -21.70 8.29
C HIS A 75 -2.13 -22.63 8.25
N ARG A 76 -2.00 -23.55 9.21
CA ARG A 76 -0.95 -24.59 9.18
C ARG A 76 -1.06 -25.46 7.92
N THR A 77 -2.28 -25.79 7.52
CA THR A 77 -2.54 -26.56 6.29
C THR A 77 -2.13 -25.77 5.04
N ALA A 78 -2.45 -24.48 4.96
CA ALA A 78 -2.01 -23.62 3.85
C ALA A 78 -0.48 -23.47 3.77
N ALA A 79 0.20 -23.40 4.93
CA ALA A 79 1.65 -23.32 5.00
C ALA A 79 2.38 -24.56 4.42
N ARG A 80 1.69 -25.71 4.28
CA ARG A 80 2.25 -26.91 3.62
C ARG A 80 2.45 -26.70 2.12
N LEU A 81 1.59 -25.94 1.47
CA LEU A 81 1.69 -25.61 0.03
C LEU A 81 2.52 -24.36 -0.21
N ARG A 82 2.34 -23.34 0.65
CA ARG A 82 3.11 -22.10 0.62
C ARG A 82 3.93 -21.97 1.91
N PRO A 83 5.06 -22.69 2.03
CA PRO A 83 5.94 -22.52 3.17
C PRO A 83 6.43 -21.08 3.20
N LEU A 84 6.07 -20.37 4.26
CA LEU A 84 6.70 -19.09 4.56
C LEU A 84 8.21 -19.34 4.71
N PRO A 85 9.09 -18.41 4.27
CA PRO A 85 10.52 -18.55 4.49
C PRO A 85 10.77 -18.81 5.99
N PRO A 86 11.65 -19.76 6.34
CA PRO A 86 11.86 -20.15 7.73
C PRO A 86 12.25 -18.90 8.52
N SER A 87 11.34 -18.45 9.36
CA SER A 87 11.68 -17.46 10.38
C SER A 87 12.60 -18.16 11.37
N PRO A 88 13.77 -17.59 11.71
CA PRO A 88 14.64 -18.12 12.76
C PRO A 88 13.91 -18.33 14.10
N ILE A 89 12.79 -17.63 14.29
CA ILE A 89 11.93 -17.69 15.47
C ILE A 89 11.05 -18.96 15.47
N LEU A 90 10.65 -19.46 14.30
CA LEU A 90 9.76 -20.63 14.19
C LEU A 90 10.51 -21.97 14.34
N ALA A 91 11.83 -21.97 14.17
CA ALA A 91 12.65 -23.17 14.31
C ALA A 91 12.92 -23.56 15.78
N GLU A 92 12.69 -22.65 16.74
CA GLU A 92 12.83 -22.90 18.19
C GLU A 92 11.49 -23.31 18.85
N LEU A 93 10.39 -23.41 18.09
CA LEU A 93 9.04 -23.66 18.62
C LEU A 93 8.55 -25.11 18.46
N ASP A 94 9.41 -26.04 18.02
CA ASP A 94 9.00 -27.43 17.78
C ASP A 94 8.99 -28.32 19.05
N ASP A 95 9.36 -27.78 20.21
CA ASP A 95 9.32 -28.48 21.50
C ASP A 95 8.67 -27.59 22.58
N ASP A 96 7.33 -27.57 22.68
CA ASP A 96 6.56 -27.63 23.95
C ASP A 96 5.08 -27.26 23.73
N ASP A 97 4.19 -28.19 24.07
CA ASP A 97 2.72 -28.13 23.98
C ASP A 97 2.12 -27.25 25.09
N SER A 98 2.42 -25.94 25.08
CA SER A 98 1.66 -24.98 25.88
C SER A 98 1.35 -23.71 25.10
N ILE A 99 0.06 -23.44 24.95
CA ILE A 99 -0.48 -22.26 24.28
C ILE A 99 -0.11 -21.01 25.10
N SER A 100 1.05 -20.43 24.81
CA SER A 100 1.20 -18.98 24.94
C SER A 100 0.46 -18.39 23.74
N TRP A 101 -0.62 -17.63 23.99
CA TRP A 101 -0.87 -16.47 23.14
C TRP A 101 0.48 -15.79 22.99
N GLU A 102 1.04 -15.71 21.79
CA GLU A 102 2.33 -15.07 21.60
C GLU A 102 2.16 -13.66 22.15
N TYR A 103 2.67 -13.41 23.37
CA TYR A 103 2.75 -12.08 23.95
C TYR A 103 3.83 -11.42 23.12
N LEU A 104 3.47 -11.01 21.91
CA LEU A 104 4.31 -10.22 21.05
C LEU A 104 4.57 -8.96 21.86
N GLU A 105 5.78 -8.85 22.41
CA GLU A 105 6.18 -7.65 23.13
C GLU A 105 5.83 -6.44 22.25
N PRO A 106 5.24 -5.38 22.84
CA PRO A 106 4.93 -4.18 22.11
C PRO A 106 6.17 -3.72 21.34
N GLY A 107 6.00 -3.54 20.03
CA GLY A 107 7.08 -3.10 19.17
C GLY A 107 7.50 -1.69 19.53
N GLU A 108 8.74 -1.32 19.19
CA GLU A 108 9.18 0.07 19.32
C GLU A 108 8.26 1.00 18.49
N VAL A 109 7.94 2.16 19.04
CA VAL A 109 7.23 3.19 18.29
C VAL A 109 8.14 3.71 17.19
N GLN A 110 7.66 3.64 15.95
CA GLN A 110 8.39 4.06 14.77
C GLN A 110 7.55 5.05 13.96
N LEU A 111 8.22 5.91 13.21
CA LEU A 111 7.58 6.79 12.24
C LEU A 111 7.15 5.97 11.03
N GLN A 112 5.85 5.79 10.88
CA GLN A 112 5.22 5.14 9.75
C GLN A 112 4.78 6.20 8.72
N ALA A 113 4.52 5.74 7.50
CA ALA A 113 4.00 6.58 6.45
C ALA A 113 2.99 5.83 5.58
N SER A 114 1.88 6.48 5.30
CA SER A 114 0.81 6.01 4.42
C SER A 114 0.72 6.90 3.18
N TRP A 115 0.17 6.35 2.12
CA TRP A 115 -0.10 7.06 0.88
C TRP A 115 -1.58 7.42 0.79
N SER A 116 -1.89 8.68 0.49
CA SER A 116 -3.26 9.11 0.17
C SER A 116 -3.23 10.32 -0.75
N GLU A 117 -4.03 10.28 -1.81
CA GLU A 117 -4.26 11.40 -2.75
C GLU A 117 -3.00 12.18 -3.21
N GLY A 118 -1.88 11.50 -3.52
CA GLY A 118 -0.66 12.20 -3.96
C GLY A 118 0.20 12.76 -2.83
N ARG A 119 -0.15 12.44 -1.58
CA ARG A 119 0.49 12.94 -0.36
C ARG A 119 1.04 11.80 0.47
N VAL A 120 2.13 12.12 1.16
CA VAL A 120 2.73 11.27 2.18
C VAL A 120 2.11 11.67 3.50
N VAL A 121 1.43 10.73 4.16
CA VAL A 121 0.79 10.92 5.46
C VAL A 121 1.61 10.18 6.51
N VAL A 122 2.24 10.90 7.43
CA VAL A 122 3.06 10.31 8.48
C VAL A 122 2.31 10.26 9.81
N TRP A 123 2.58 9.21 10.57
CA TRP A 123 2.02 8.92 11.88
C TRP A 123 3.01 8.02 12.63
N ALA A 124 2.88 7.90 13.94
CA ALA A 124 3.85 7.17 14.75
C ALA A 124 3.15 6.15 15.66
N ALA A 125 3.49 4.86 15.47
CA ALA A 125 3.09 3.78 16.36
C ALA A 125 4.01 2.57 16.20
N GLY A 126 3.98 1.68 17.18
CA GLY A 126 4.55 0.35 17.17
C GLY A 126 3.45 -0.72 17.22
N ARG A 127 3.80 -1.98 16.96
CA ARG A 127 2.86 -3.09 17.10
C ARG A 127 2.41 -3.18 18.56
N GLY A 128 1.11 -3.14 18.81
CA GLY A 128 0.57 -3.25 20.18
C GLY A 128 0.84 -2.04 21.07
N THR A 129 1.34 -0.92 20.54
CA THR A 129 1.48 0.33 21.29
C THR A 129 0.35 1.29 20.97
N GLU A 130 0.08 2.21 21.88
CA GLU A 130 -0.73 3.38 21.57
C GLU A 130 0.03 4.27 20.55
N PRO A 131 -0.65 4.87 19.57
CA PRO A 131 -0.02 5.83 18.67
C PRO A 131 0.37 7.12 19.40
N GLU A 132 1.44 7.76 18.94
CA GLU A 132 1.88 9.04 19.47
C GLU A 132 0.96 10.19 19.04
N PRO A 133 0.71 11.17 19.92
CA PRO A 133 -0.02 12.39 19.58
C PRO A 133 0.82 13.34 18.72
N ASN A 134 0.19 14.37 18.14
CA ASN A 134 0.83 15.33 17.23
C ASN A 134 2.15 15.94 17.75
N ASP A 135 2.24 16.28 19.05
CA ASP A 135 3.47 16.88 19.61
C ASP A 135 4.66 15.90 19.55
N ALA A 136 4.45 14.66 20.00
CA ALA A 136 5.47 13.61 19.96
C ALA A 136 5.78 13.15 18.52
N LEU A 137 4.76 13.14 17.65
CA LEU A 137 4.93 12.88 16.21
C LEU A 137 5.84 13.94 15.56
N ALA A 138 5.71 15.21 15.92
CA ALA A 138 6.55 16.28 15.41
C ALA A 138 8.01 16.11 15.87
N ASP A 139 8.24 15.83 17.15
CA ASP A 139 9.58 15.56 17.70
C ASP A 139 10.24 14.37 16.99
N ARG A 140 9.48 13.30 16.75
CA ARG A 140 9.96 12.11 16.03
C ARG A 140 10.28 12.41 14.58
N LEU A 141 9.42 13.16 13.90
CA LEU A 141 9.64 13.56 12.52
C LEU A 141 10.91 14.40 12.38
N GLU A 142 11.18 15.31 13.30
CA GLU A 142 12.42 16.07 13.36
C GLU A 142 13.62 15.15 13.61
N ALA A 143 13.52 14.22 14.55
CA ALA A 143 14.60 13.28 14.90
C ALA A 143 15.04 12.40 13.71
N VAL A 144 14.12 12.08 12.79
CA VAL A 144 14.43 11.32 11.57
C VAL A 144 14.78 12.19 10.36
N GLY A 145 15.00 13.49 10.58
CA GLY A 145 15.40 14.44 9.54
C GLY A 145 14.29 14.77 8.54
N GLY A 146 13.04 14.71 8.96
CA GLY A 146 11.90 15.11 8.14
C GLY A 146 11.98 16.58 7.70
N PRO A 147 11.35 16.95 6.57
CA PRO A 147 11.30 18.34 6.11
C PRO A 147 10.78 19.28 7.20
N PRO A 148 11.40 20.46 7.42
CA PRO A 148 10.96 21.37 8.48
C PRO A 148 9.65 22.11 8.15
N ASN A 149 9.22 22.11 6.88
CA ASN A 149 8.07 22.87 6.39
C ASN A 149 7.24 22.04 5.41
N GLY A 150 6.00 22.49 5.16
CA GLY A 150 5.11 21.89 4.14
C GLY A 150 4.12 20.86 4.69
N TRP A 151 4.18 20.56 5.98
CA TRP A 151 3.24 19.68 6.68
C TRP A 151 1.88 20.34 6.91
N GLN A 152 0.83 19.55 6.78
CA GLN A 152 -0.56 19.93 7.00
C GLN A 152 -1.21 18.91 7.92
N VAL A 153 -2.05 19.38 8.85
CA VAL A 153 -2.83 18.49 9.72
C VAL A 153 -3.66 17.54 8.88
N HIS A 154 -3.62 16.26 9.21
CA HIS A 154 -4.42 15.21 8.58
C HIS A 154 -5.47 14.70 9.59
N PRO A 155 -6.66 14.25 9.14
CA PRO A 155 -7.68 13.66 10.03
C PRO A 155 -7.26 12.41 10.83
N GLY A 156 -5.99 11.98 10.75
CA GLY A 156 -5.49 10.77 11.40
C GLY A 156 -5.60 9.50 10.55
N VAL A 157 -5.01 8.42 11.06
CA VAL A 157 -5.02 7.08 10.44
C VAL A 157 -5.68 6.10 11.40
N ARG A 158 -6.68 5.34 10.95
CA ARG A 158 -7.33 4.33 11.78
C ARG A 158 -6.51 3.06 11.78
N LEU A 159 -6.02 2.67 12.95
CA LEU A 159 -5.23 1.47 13.13
C LEU A 159 -6.13 0.22 13.23
N PRO A 160 -5.58 -0.99 12.98
CA PRO A 160 -6.33 -2.24 13.14
C PRO A 160 -6.91 -2.44 14.54
N SER A 161 -6.29 -1.84 15.57
CA SER A 161 -6.81 -1.84 16.95
C SER A 161 -8.09 -1.01 17.15
N GLY A 162 -8.51 -0.23 16.13
CA GLY A 162 -9.61 0.72 16.22
C GLY A 162 -9.19 2.11 16.73
N VAL A 163 -7.97 2.24 17.28
CA VAL A 163 -7.43 3.54 17.73
C VAL A 163 -7.09 4.41 16.52
N GLN A 164 -7.39 5.70 16.62
CA GLN A 164 -7.03 6.69 15.61
C GLN A 164 -5.69 7.33 15.96
N ALA A 165 -4.69 7.13 15.11
CA ALA A 165 -3.40 7.78 15.22
C ALA A 165 -3.47 9.20 14.69
N ASP A 166 -2.90 10.15 15.42
CA ASP A 166 -2.64 11.49 14.93
C ASP A 166 -1.72 11.43 13.71
N ALA A 167 -1.96 12.30 12.73
CA ALA A 167 -1.22 12.28 11.49
C ALA A 167 -1.06 13.67 10.88
N ILE A 168 0.03 13.85 10.13
CA ILE A 168 0.30 15.03 9.33
C ILE A 168 0.69 14.60 7.91
N SER A 169 0.43 15.47 6.93
CA SER A 169 0.63 15.16 5.52
C SER A 169 1.46 16.20 4.80
N ILE A 170 2.24 15.77 3.82
CA ILE A 170 3.07 16.61 2.97
C ILE A 170 2.90 16.19 1.51
N SER A 171 3.05 17.12 0.57
CA SER A 171 3.04 16.78 -0.86
C SER A 171 4.26 15.95 -1.23
N MET A 172 4.15 15.08 -2.25
CA MET A 172 5.30 14.34 -2.77
C MET A 172 6.49 15.26 -3.08
N ARG A 173 6.22 16.43 -3.69
CA ARG A 173 7.25 17.44 -3.97
C ARG A 173 7.99 17.91 -2.71
N GLY A 174 7.26 18.18 -1.62
CA GLY A 174 7.88 18.62 -0.36
C GLY A 174 8.65 17.51 0.36
N ALA A 175 8.27 16.25 0.17
CA ALA A 175 8.90 15.11 0.82
C ALA A 175 10.05 14.48 0.02
N LEU A 176 10.14 14.74 -1.29
CA LEU A 176 10.96 13.95 -2.21
C LEU A 176 12.43 13.85 -1.77
N GLY A 177 13.06 14.98 -1.43
CA GLY A 177 14.47 14.98 -1.01
C GLY A 177 14.72 14.12 0.24
N TRP A 178 13.78 14.15 1.19
CA TRP A 178 13.84 13.34 2.41
C TRP A 178 13.60 11.86 2.12
N LEU A 179 12.58 11.53 1.32
CA LEU A 179 12.29 10.14 0.94
C LEU A 179 13.46 9.50 0.17
N VAL A 180 14.12 10.26 -0.71
CA VAL A 180 15.32 9.78 -1.42
C VAL A 180 16.48 9.53 -0.46
N ALA A 181 16.69 10.37 0.55
CA ALA A 181 17.68 10.13 1.58
C ALA A 181 17.38 8.84 2.38
N VAL A 182 16.13 8.67 2.81
CA VAL A 182 15.66 7.45 3.50
C VAL A 182 15.85 6.21 2.63
N GLY A 183 15.41 6.25 1.38
CA GLY A 183 15.53 5.14 0.41
C GLY A 183 16.95 4.84 -0.01
N GLY A 184 17.83 5.84 -0.01
CA GLY A 184 19.26 5.74 -0.31
C GLY A 184 20.11 5.16 0.81
N GLY A 185 19.49 4.70 1.91
CA GLY A 185 20.17 4.06 3.04
C GLY A 185 20.61 5.01 4.15
N GLN A 186 20.15 6.27 4.13
CA GLN A 186 20.42 7.26 5.20
C GLN A 186 19.26 7.32 6.22
N ALA A 187 18.45 6.27 6.32
CA ALA A 187 17.35 6.21 7.26
C ALA A 187 17.86 6.26 8.72
N ALA A 188 17.36 7.21 9.49
CA ALA A 188 17.63 7.31 10.91
C ALA A 188 17.00 6.14 11.70
N ALA A 189 17.45 5.94 12.94
CA ALA A 189 16.77 5.06 13.88
C ALA A 189 15.32 5.53 14.10
N GLY A 190 14.39 4.60 14.31
CA GLY A 190 12.97 4.90 14.52
C GLY A 190 12.17 5.14 13.23
N VAL A 191 12.76 4.98 12.04
CA VAL A 191 12.02 4.94 10.76
C VAL A 191 11.33 3.57 10.60
N GLY A 192 10.02 3.59 10.36
CA GLY A 192 9.21 2.39 10.15
C GLY A 192 9.33 1.80 8.76
N ALA A 193 8.93 0.53 8.63
CA ALA A 193 9.03 -0.23 7.36
C ALA A 193 8.29 0.45 6.19
N SER A 194 7.15 1.09 6.45
CA SER A 194 6.39 1.79 5.41
C SER A 194 7.08 3.04 4.87
N LEU A 195 7.74 3.81 5.74
CA LEU A 195 8.51 4.98 5.34
C LEU A 195 9.78 4.57 4.58
N LEU A 196 10.46 3.49 5.00
CA LEU A 196 11.55 2.88 4.23
C LEU A 196 11.09 2.46 2.84
N TRP A 197 9.91 1.83 2.75
CA TRP A 197 9.33 1.40 1.48
C TRP A 197 9.01 2.59 0.56
N LEU A 198 8.38 3.66 1.07
CA LEU A 198 8.13 4.88 0.31
C LEU A 198 9.44 5.53 -0.16
N GLY A 199 10.49 5.49 0.67
CA GLY A 199 11.82 5.94 0.28
C GLY A 199 12.39 5.15 -0.90
N ARG A 200 12.27 3.82 -0.88
CA ARG A 200 12.71 2.96 -2.01
C ARG A 200 11.91 3.23 -3.28
N ALA A 201 10.59 3.40 -3.17
CA ALA A 201 9.74 3.78 -4.30
C ALA A 201 10.13 5.17 -4.86
N ALA A 202 10.51 6.12 -4.00
CA ALA A 202 11.02 7.42 -4.43
C ALA A 202 12.36 7.30 -5.19
N VAL A 203 13.29 6.48 -4.72
CA VAL A 203 14.55 6.22 -5.43
C VAL A 203 14.29 5.61 -6.81
N GLU A 204 13.33 4.68 -6.92
CA GLU A 204 12.95 4.09 -8.22
C GLU A 204 12.33 5.12 -9.17
N GLY A 205 11.45 6.00 -8.66
CA GLY A 205 10.91 7.10 -9.46
C GLY A 205 11.98 8.08 -9.94
N VAL A 206 12.96 8.41 -9.09
CA VAL A 206 14.12 9.22 -9.48
C VAL A 206 14.95 8.51 -10.55
N ARG A 207 15.15 7.20 -10.44
CA ARG A 207 15.88 6.40 -11.43
C ARG A 207 15.21 6.47 -12.81
N LEU A 208 13.88 6.31 -12.86
CA LEU A 208 13.10 6.42 -14.11
C LEU A 208 13.20 7.82 -14.71
N ALA A 209 13.06 8.87 -13.89
CA ALA A 209 13.22 10.25 -14.34
C ALA A 209 14.63 10.52 -14.89
N ALA A 210 15.68 10.07 -14.18
CA ALA A 210 17.08 10.23 -14.59
C ALA A 210 17.41 9.47 -15.89
N GLN A 211 16.75 8.35 -16.16
CA GLN A 211 16.89 7.58 -17.40
C GLN A 211 16.10 8.20 -18.57
N GLY A 212 15.27 9.22 -18.32
CA GLY A 212 14.34 9.75 -19.32
C GLY A 212 13.21 8.78 -19.66
N ALA A 213 12.95 7.78 -18.81
CA ALA A 213 11.84 6.83 -18.96
C ALA A 213 10.54 7.48 -18.48
N ILE A 214 10.13 8.55 -19.16
CA ILE A 214 9.02 9.42 -18.79
C ILE A 214 8.24 9.83 -20.03
N VAL A 215 6.93 10.03 -19.88
CA VAL A 215 6.05 10.50 -20.95
C VAL A 215 5.09 11.56 -20.40
N PRO A 216 4.81 12.63 -21.16
CA PRO A 216 3.74 13.55 -20.82
C PRO A 216 2.39 12.91 -21.16
N GLY A 217 1.49 12.86 -20.19
CA GLY A 217 0.07 12.55 -20.38
C GLY A 217 -0.77 13.80 -20.21
N LEU A 218 -1.99 13.81 -20.76
CA LEU A 218 -2.95 14.86 -20.47
C LEU A 218 -4.00 14.34 -19.49
N ARG A 219 -4.25 15.10 -18.43
CA ARG A 219 -5.37 14.91 -17.52
C ARG A 219 -6.43 15.95 -17.82
N VAL A 220 -7.65 15.50 -18.06
CA VAL A 220 -8.80 16.36 -18.33
C VAL A 220 -9.79 16.25 -17.18
N THR A 221 -10.27 17.40 -16.72
CA THR A 221 -11.31 17.50 -15.70
C THR A 221 -12.42 18.43 -16.19
N ALA A 222 -13.67 18.09 -15.90
CA ALA A 222 -14.79 18.98 -16.17
C ALA A 222 -14.64 20.25 -15.33
N ARG A 223 -14.80 21.42 -15.95
CA ARG A 223 -14.78 22.68 -15.21
C ARG A 223 -16.03 22.79 -14.34
N ARG A 224 -15.86 23.17 -13.07
CA ARG A 224 -16.99 23.35 -12.14
C ARG A 224 -17.93 24.49 -12.54
N GLU A 225 -17.45 25.48 -13.29
CA GLU A 225 -18.23 26.62 -13.78
C GLU A 225 -18.16 26.71 -15.31
N GLY A 226 -19.29 26.49 -15.99
CA GLY A 226 -19.44 26.62 -17.44
C GLY A 226 -19.29 25.32 -18.24
N ASN A 227 -19.51 25.40 -19.56
CA ASN A 227 -19.47 24.24 -20.48
C ASN A 227 -18.05 24.03 -21.06
N GLY A 228 -17.04 23.87 -20.20
CA GLY A 228 -15.63 23.75 -20.59
C GLY A 228 -14.91 22.62 -19.85
N ILE A 229 -13.72 22.28 -20.34
CA ILE A 229 -12.81 21.37 -19.65
C ILE A 229 -11.54 22.12 -19.23
N ASP A 230 -10.98 21.72 -18.09
CA ASP A 230 -9.63 22.09 -17.70
C ASP A 230 -8.72 20.89 -17.97
N ALA A 231 -7.67 21.15 -18.73
CA ALA A 231 -6.64 20.19 -19.07
C ALA A 231 -5.35 20.53 -18.33
N SER A 232 -4.57 19.52 -17.96
CA SER A 232 -3.26 19.68 -17.33
C SER A 232 -2.33 18.59 -17.85
N VAL A 233 -1.08 18.95 -18.09
CA VAL A 233 -0.05 17.95 -18.39
C VAL A 233 0.32 17.24 -17.09
N ARG A 234 0.47 15.93 -17.14
CA ARG A 234 0.97 15.11 -16.04
C ARG A 234 2.11 14.24 -16.55
N TRP A 235 3.22 14.21 -15.83
CA TRP A 235 4.32 13.32 -16.20
C TRP A 235 4.10 11.94 -15.61
N LEU A 236 4.24 10.93 -16.46
CA LEU A 236 4.07 9.53 -16.09
C LEU A 236 5.35 8.76 -16.37
N PRO A 237 5.71 7.78 -15.51
CA PRO A 237 6.79 6.86 -15.80
C PRO A 237 6.45 6.00 -17.02
N ALA A 238 7.42 5.84 -17.91
CA ALA A 238 7.39 4.81 -18.95
C ALA A 238 7.97 3.52 -18.35
N PHE A 239 7.10 2.61 -17.90
CA PHE A 239 7.52 1.32 -17.33
C PHE A 239 8.04 0.37 -18.43
N LEU A 240 9.28 0.59 -18.87
CA LEU A 240 9.96 -0.26 -19.84
C LEU A 240 10.21 -1.66 -19.28
N HIS A 241 10.37 -1.78 -17.95
CA HIS A 241 10.53 -3.02 -17.21
C HIS A 241 9.63 -3.02 -15.97
N ARG A 242 8.92 -4.12 -15.72
CA ARG A 242 7.97 -4.24 -14.59
C ARG A 242 8.58 -4.84 -13.32
N GLY A 243 9.69 -5.57 -13.41
CA GLY A 243 10.25 -6.33 -12.29
C GLY A 243 10.44 -5.52 -11.01
N ALA A 244 11.06 -4.33 -11.10
CA ALA A 244 11.27 -3.47 -9.93
C ALA A 244 9.96 -2.98 -9.29
N ILE A 245 8.91 -2.74 -10.09
CA ILE A 245 7.60 -2.31 -9.61
C ILE A 245 6.86 -3.48 -8.94
N ASP A 246 6.95 -4.67 -9.52
CA ASP A 246 6.33 -5.87 -8.97
C ASP A 246 7.00 -6.29 -7.66
N GLU A 247 8.32 -6.19 -7.57
CA GLU A 247 9.09 -6.41 -6.33
C GLU A 247 8.73 -5.40 -5.24
N LEU A 248 8.63 -4.11 -5.59
CA LEU A 248 8.17 -3.08 -4.65
C LEU A 248 6.74 -3.36 -4.18
N ALA A 249 5.82 -3.68 -5.10
CA ALA A 249 4.44 -3.97 -4.76
C ALA A 249 4.30 -5.21 -3.85
N ALA A 250 5.08 -6.26 -4.11
CA ALA A 250 5.10 -7.48 -3.29
C ALA A 250 5.68 -7.24 -1.89
N ALA A 251 6.66 -6.34 -1.76
CA ALA A 251 7.29 -5.99 -0.50
C ALA A 251 6.56 -4.87 0.28
N MET A 252 5.42 -4.38 -0.21
CA MET A 252 4.74 -3.22 0.37
C MET A 252 4.11 -3.55 1.73
N PRO A 253 4.49 -2.84 2.81
CA PRO A 253 3.84 -3.00 4.10
C PRO A 253 2.38 -2.53 4.06
N ALA A 254 1.48 -3.23 4.77
CA ALA A 254 0.07 -2.87 4.85
C ALA A 254 -0.17 -1.45 5.42
N THR A 255 0.76 -0.95 6.23
CA THR A 255 0.71 0.42 6.78
C THR A 255 0.79 1.50 5.70
N VAL A 256 1.33 1.21 4.51
CA VAL A 256 1.33 2.14 3.37
C VAL A 256 -0.09 2.45 2.89
N VAL A 257 -1.00 1.46 2.95
CA VAL A 257 -2.38 1.56 2.46
C VAL A 257 -3.42 1.66 3.58
N ALA A 258 -2.97 2.02 4.80
CA ALA A 258 -3.83 2.09 5.98
C ALA A 258 -5.01 3.08 5.87
N ILE A 259 -4.99 4.01 4.92
CA ILE A 259 -6.04 5.02 4.74
C ILE A 259 -7.09 4.56 3.72
N GLU A 260 -6.66 4.14 2.53
CA GLU A 260 -7.55 3.89 1.38
C GLU A 260 -7.74 2.40 1.06
N GLY A 261 -7.01 1.47 1.70
CA GLY A 261 -7.18 0.03 1.51
C GLY A 261 -6.99 -0.45 0.07
N THR A 262 -6.21 0.27 -0.73
CA THR A 262 -6.04 0.02 -2.17
C THR A 262 -5.02 -1.10 -2.44
N ALA A 263 -5.18 -1.81 -3.56
CA ALA A 263 -4.24 -2.86 -3.98
C ALA A 263 -2.79 -2.33 -4.11
N GLY A 264 -1.82 -3.13 -3.65
CA GLY A 264 -0.42 -2.68 -3.53
C GLY A 264 0.26 -2.29 -4.84
N HIS A 265 -0.04 -2.98 -5.94
CA HIS A 265 0.49 -2.60 -7.25
C HIS A 265 -0.02 -1.21 -7.69
N THR A 266 -1.30 -0.92 -7.49
CA THR A 266 -1.91 0.38 -7.80
C THR A 266 -1.25 1.50 -7.00
N VAL A 267 -1.01 1.29 -5.71
CA VAL A 267 -0.36 2.27 -4.82
C VAL A 267 1.11 2.47 -5.21
N THR A 268 1.81 1.39 -5.55
CA THR A 268 3.21 1.46 -6.02
C THR A 268 3.31 2.31 -7.28
N VAL A 269 2.46 2.05 -8.28
CA VAL A 269 2.40 2.85 -9.51
C VAL A 269 2.04 4.30 -9.19
N ALA A 270 1.11 4.56 -8.27
CA ALA A 270 0.69 5.90 -7.89
C ALA A 270 1.83 6.70 -7.23
N VAL A 271 2.56 6.09 -6.29
CA VAL A 271 3.72 6.71 -5.60
C VAL A 271 4.83 7.01 -6.60
N VAL A 272 5.23 6.04 -7.41
CA VAL A 272 6.29 6.22 -8.41
C VAL A 272 5.90 7.28 -9.45
N SER A 273 4.62 7.29 -9.86
CA SER A 273 4.10 8.32 -10.76
C SER A 273 4.14 9.70 -10.14
N ALA A 274 3.81 9.85 -8.86
CA ALA A 274 3.87 11.13 -8.17
C ALA A 274 5.32 11.65 -8.02
N VAL A 275 6.29 10.75 -7.88
CA VAL A 275 7.72 11.11 -7.83
C VAL A 275 8.17 11.67 -9.18
N VAL A 276 7.89 10.95 -10.27
CA VAL A 276 8.20 11.40 -11.64
C VAL A 276 7.53 12.73 -11.93
N ASP A 277 6.25 12.86 -11.58
CA ASP A 277 5.47 14.08 -11.78
C ASP A 277 6.04 15.27 -10.99
N ALA A 278 6.46 15.06 -9.75
CA ALA A 278 7.09 16.09 -8.94
C ALA A 278 8.41 16.59 -9.55
N ILE A 279 9.28 15.66 -9.97
CA ILE A 279 10.58 16.00 -10.56
C ILE A 279 10.41 16.78 -11.86
N MET A 280 9.57 16.26 -12.76
CA MET A 280 9.46 16.79 -14.11
C MET A 280 8.68 18.11 -14.15
N SER A 281 7.64 18.24 -13.33
CA SER A 281 6.92 19.52 -13.19
C SER A 281 7.82 20.60 -12.58
N GLU A 282 8.62 20.27 -11.56
CA GLU A 282 9.57 21.23 -10.99
C GLU A 282 10.68 21.62 -11.98
N ALA A 283 11.16 20.66 -12.78
CA ALA A 283 12.13 20.96 -13.83
C ALA A 283 11.53 21.86 -14.92
N ALA A 284 10.27 21.60 -15.31
CA ALA A 284 9.55 22.37 -16.31
C ALA A 284 9.27 23.82 -15.88
N GLU A 285 9.02 24.08 -14.59
CA GLU A 285 8.86 25.43 -14.04
C GLU A 285 10.10 26.33 -14.24
N ARG A 286 11.27 25.73 -14.51
CA ARG A 286 12.53 26.46 -14.73
C ARG A 286 12.79 26.78 -16.20
N VAL A 287 11.89 26.39 -17.11
CA VAL A 287 12.03 26.60 -18.55
C VAL A 287 11.11 27.73 -19.00
N GLU A 288 11.66 28.71 -19.71
CA GLU A 288 10.85 29.76 -20.35
C GLU A 288 10.20 29.22 -21.63
N LEU A 289 8.87 29.18 -21.64
CA LEU A 289 8.08 28.67 -22.76
C LEU A 289 7.21 29.77 -23.35
N LYS A 290 6.84 29.61 -24.62
CA LYS A 290 6.00 30.57 -25.33
C LYS A 290 4.64 30.69 -24.64
N ALA A 291 4.07 31.90 -24.67
CA ALA A 291 2.74 32.13 -24.13
C ALA A 291 1.68 31.22 -24.79
N GLN A 292 0.82 30.64 -23.95
CA GLN A 292 -0.30 29.80 -24.37
C GLN A 292 -1.44 30.63 -24.99
N PRO A 293 -2.27 30.04 -25.88
CA PRO A 293 -3.57 30.61 -26.22
C PRO A 293 -4.50 30.63 -24.97
N PRO A 294 -5.48 31.55 -24.91
CA PRO A 294 -6.38 31.65 -23.74
C PRO A 294 -7.30 30.44 -23.56
N THR A 295 -7.58 29.69 -24.64
CA THR A 295 -8.32 28.42 -24.60
C THR A 295 -7.92 27.60 -25.82
N ALA A 296 -7.61 26.33 -25.60
CA ALA A 296 -7.33 25.39 -26.69
C ALA A 296 -8.63 25.00 -27.41
N LYS A 297 -8.78 25.39 -28.69
CA LYS A 297 -9.98 25.13 -29.50
C LYS A 297 -9.74 24.16 -30.66
N SER A 298 -8.48 23.83 -30.91
CA SER A 298 -8.05 22.89 -31.93
C SER A 298 -6.94 21.98 -31.38
N ILE A 299 -6.63 20.89 -32.09
CA ILE A 299 -5.51 19.99 -31.76
C ILE A 299 -4.18 20.76 -31.77
N THR A 300 -4.01 21.74 -32.66
CA THR A 300 -2.80 22.58 -32.68
C THR A 300 -2.73 23.47 -31.44
N ASP A 301 -3.82 24.14 -31.07
CA ASP A 301 -3.85 24.95 -29.84
C ASP A 301 -3.63 24.07 -28.60
N LEU A 302 -4.13 22.83 -28.61
CA LEU A 302 -3.92 21.86 -27.55
C LEU A 302 -2.43 21.50 -27.43
N GLY A 303 -1.77 21.19 -28.55
CA GLY A 303 -0.33 20.92 -28.58
C GLY A 303 0.49 22.12 -28.07
N ASP A 304 0.17 23.32 -28.52
CA ASP A 304 0.82 24.56 -28.07
C ASP A 304 0.59 24.81 -26.57
N SER A 305 -0.63 24.56 -26.07
CA SER A 305 -0.96 24.71 -24.65
C SER A 305 -0.27 23.65 -23.80
N MET A 306 -0.21 22.40 -24.27
CA MET A 306 0.54 21.32 -23.61
C MET A 306 2.02 21.64 -23.52
N LEU A 307 2.62 22.15 -24.59
CA LEU A 307 4.02 22.57 -24.58
C LEU A 307 4.21 23.72 -23.59
N ALA A 308 3.35 24.75 -23.63
CA ALA A 308 3.43 25.90 -22.74
C ALA A 308 3.14 25.57 -21.25
N ARG A 309 2.45 24.44 -20.99
CA ARG A 309 2.01 23.98 -19.66
C ARG A 309 2.56 22.62 -19.29
N ILE A 310 3.79 22.36 -19.73
CA ILE A 310 4.51 21.15 -19.39
C ILE A 310 4.90 21.08 -17.89
N ASP A 311 4.72 22.19 -17.17
CA ASP A 311 4.76 22.32 -15.71
C ASP A 311 3.51 21.74 -15.01
N GLY A 312 2.49 21.36 -15.78
CA GLY A 312 1.24 20.79 -15.28
C GLY A 312 0.22 21.82 -14.81
N ALA A 313 0.47 23.12 -14.96
CA ALA A 313 -0.51 24.14 -14.64
C ALA A 313 -1.76 24.00 -15.53
N PRO A 314 -2.98 24.10 -14.95
CA PRO A 314 -4.20 23.85 -15.70
C PRO A 314 -4.44 24.93 -16.76
N PHE A 315 -4.99 24.52 -17.90
CA PHE A 315 -5.40 25.40 -18.98
C PHE A 315 -6.77 25.02 -19.54
N ALA A 316 -7.45 26.01 -20.09
CA ALA A 316 -8.77 25.85 -20.66
C ALA A 316 -8.70 25.11 -22.01
N ALA A 317 -9.55 24.10 -22.21
CA ALA A 317 -9.75 23.45 -23.49
C ALA A 317 -11.23 23.31 -23.85
N ASP A 318 -11.50 23.20 -25.15
CA ASP A 318 -12.84 22.96 -25.67
C ASP A 318 -13.28 21.51 -25.37
N PRO A 319 -14.52 21.27 -24.88
CA PRO A 319 -15.00 19.92 -24.56
C PRO A 319 -14.97 18.95 -25.74
N SER A 320 -15.06 19.44 -26.98
CA SER A 320 -14.96 18.59 -28.18
C SER A 320 -13.64 17.85 -28.26
N LEU A 321 -12.55 18.45 -27.77
CA LEU A 321 -11.21 17.85 -27.76
C LEU A 321 -11.10 16.66 -26.80
N ALA A 322 -11.97 16.54 -25.79
CA ALA A 322 -11.95 15.40 -24.87
C ALA A 322 -12.27 14.06 -25.57
N ARG A 323 -13.02 14.09 -26.68
CA ARG A 323 -13.40 12.87 -27.42
C ARG A 323 -12.28 12.32 -28.30
N ASP A 324 -11.37 13.19 -28.76
CA ASP A 324 -10.24 12.80 -29.60
C ASP A 324 -9.07 12.22 -28.78
N MET A 325 -9.20 12.21 -27.45
CA MET A 325 -8.16 11.86 -26.49
C MET A 325 -8.41 10.56 -25.71
N SER A 326 -9.56 9.91 -25.91
CA SER A 326 -9.88 8.57 -25.38
C SER A 326 -9.58 7.48 -26.40
#